data_AF-A0A6P1NU53-F1
#
_entry.id   AF-A0A6P1NU53-F1
#
_cell.length_a   1.000
_cell.length_b   1.000
_cell.length_c   1.000
_cell.angle_alpha   90.00
_cell.angle_beta   90.00
_cell.angle_gamma   90.00
#
_symmetry.space_group_name_H-M   'P 1'
#
loop_
_entity.id
_entity.type
_entity.pdbx_description
1 polymer ?
#
loop_
_entity_poly.entity_id
_entity_poly.type
_entity_poly.pdbx_seq_one_letter_code
_entity_poly.pdbx_strand_id
1 'polypeptide(L)'
;MNVYNAGVAARLATAIQDYEAGLLSLAQVQSALQSAITLLENDGSGIADSVRLAEADLEEIHFTVLLDEQRPAAIFRLDELRATLGSAGDG
;
A
#
# COMPACT_ATOMS: atom_id res chain seq x y z
N MET A 1 -1.27 17.76 -1.52
CA MET A 1 -2.01 16.68 -2.20
C MET A 1 -3.31 17.22 -2.77
N ASN A 2 -3.65 16.94 -4.03
CA ASN A 2 -4.94 17.34 -4.61
C ASN A 2 -6.06 16.35 -4.21
N VAL A 3 -7.34 16.77 -4.24
CA VAL A 3 -8.52 15.97 -3.84
C VAL A 3 -8.59 14.62 -4.58
N TYR A 4 -8.20 14.60 -5.86
CA TYR A 4 -8.13 13.37 -6.63
C TYR A 4 -7.10 12.39 -6.04
N ASN A 5 -5.90 12.87 -5.74
CA ASN A 5 -4.81 12.08 -5.18
C ASN A 5 -5.15 11.61 -3.76
N ALA A 6 -5.78 12.48 -2.94
CA ALA A 6 -6.30 12.10 -1.62
C ALA A 6 -7.32 10.95 -1.71
N GLY A 7 -8.18 10.95 -2.73
CA GLY A 7 -9.10 9.85 -3.01
C GLY A 7 -8.39 8.54 -3.41
N VAL A 8 -7.26 8.63 -4.10
CA VAL A 8 -6.42 7.46 -4.43
C VAL A 8 -5.77 6.89 -3.16
N ALA A 9 -5.19 7.74 -2.31
CA ALA A 9 -4.60 7.32 -1.04
C ALA A 9 -5.63 6.69 -0.10
N ALA A 10 -6.84 7.26 0.00
CA ALA A 10 -7.92 6.70 0.79
C ALA A 10 -8.35 5.31 0.29
N ARG A 11 -8.51 5.14 -1.03
CA ARG A 11 -8.82 3.83 -1.63
C ARG A 11 -7.73 2.80 -1.36
N LEU A 12 -6.46 3.23 -1.40
CA LEU A 12 -5.34 2.35 -1.11
C LEU A 12 -5.34 1.92 0.36
N ALA A 13 -5.61 2.84 1.29
CA ALA A 13 -5.76 2.52 2.71
C ALA A 13 -6.93 1.56 2.98
N THR A 14 -8.02 1.63 2.20
CA THR A 14 -9.11 0.65 2.27
C THR A 14 -8.67 -0.72 1.75
N ALA A 15 -7.96 -0.79 0.62
CA ALA A 15 -7.47 -2.06 0.09
C ALA A 15 -6.50 -2.77 1.06
N ILE A 16 -5.69 -2.00 1.79
CA ILE A 16 -4.84 -2.53 2.87
C ILE A 16 -5.70 -3.16 3.98
N GLN A 17 -6.72 -2.43 4.46
CA GLN A 17 -7.65 -2.93 5.49
C GLN A 17 -8.40 -4.19 5.04
N ASP A 18 -8.84 -4.24 3.79
CA ASP A 18 -9.54 -5.40 3.23
C ASP A 18 -8.62 -6.63 3.16
N TYR A 19 -7.32 -6.44 2.91
CA TYR A 19 -6.34 -7.52 2.98
C TYR A 19 -6.07 -8.01 4.40
N GLU A 20 -5.94 -7.10 5.37
CA GLU A 20 -5.86 -7.43 6.79
C GLU A 20 -7.06 -8.28 7.22
N ALA A 21 -8.27 -7.88 6.80
CA ALA A 21 -9.51 -8.60 7.03
C ALA A 21 -9.63 -9.94 6.27
N GLY A 22 -8.75 -10.21 5.31
CA GLY A 22 -8.77 -11.42 4.47
C GLY A 22 -9.81 -11.39 3.35
N LEU A 23 -10.31 -10.21 3.01
CA LEU A 23 -11.25 -9.95 1.91
C LEU A 23 -10.53 -9.78 0.58
N LEU A 24 -9.26 -9.36 0.61
CA LEU A 24 -8.38 -9.29 -0.55
C LEU A 24 -7.20 -10.25 -0.44
N SER A 25 -6.70 -10.68 -1.59
CA SER A 25 -5.45 -11.44 -1.74
C SER A 25 -4.25 -10.52 -1.88
N LEU A 26 -3.04 -11.03 -1.60
CA LEU A 26 -1.79 -10.28 -1.74
C LEU A 26 -1.64 -9.68 -3.16
N ALA A 27 -1.94 -10.48 -4.18
CA ALA A 27 -1.89 -10.04 -5.58
C ALA A 27 -2.87 -8.89 -5.89
N GLN A 28 -4.04 -8.86 -5.24
CA GLN A 28 -5.01 -7.77 -5.42
C GLN A 28 -4.51 -6.48 -4.79
N VAL A 29 -3.85 -6.57 -3.63
CA VAL A 29 -3.19 -5.41 -3.00
C VAL A 29 -2.02 -4.92 -3.83
N GLN A 30 -1.14 -5.79 -4.32
CA GLN A 30 -0.03 -5.41 -5.21
C GLN A 30 -0.54 -4.70 -6.46
N SER A 31 -1.59 -5.21 -7.09
CA SER A 31 -2.21 -4.53 -8.24
C SER A 31 -2.75 -3.13 -7.88
N ALA A 32 -3.36 -2.98 -6.70
CA ALA A 32 -3.82 -1.67 -6.21
C ALA A 32 -2.66 -0.70 -5.95
N LEU A 33 -1.55 -1.17 -5.36
CA LEU A 33 -0.34 -0.39 -5.14
C LEU A 33 0.25 0.10 -6.47
N GLN A 34 0.45 -0.80 -7.44
CA GLN A 34 0.98 -0.47 -8.77
C GLN A 34 0.11 0.57 -9.50
N SER A 35 -1.21 0.43 -9.43
CA SER A 35 -2.13 1.42 -9.98
C SER A 35 -2.03 2.77 -9.26
N ALA A 36 -1.83 2.78 -7.94
CA ALA A 36 -1.72 4.02 -7.16
C ALA A 36 -0.41 4.77 -7.44
N ILE A 37 0.72 4.07 -7.64
CA ILE A 37 2.02 4.69 -7.96
C ILE A 37 1.89 5.63 -9.16
N THR A 38 1.31 5.14 -10.26
CA THR A 38 1.14 5.91 -11.51
C THR A 38 0.33 7.19 -11.28
N LEU A 39 -0.69 7.13 -10.41
CA LEU A 39 -1.57 8.26 -10.13
C LEU A 39 -0.93 9.26 -9.15
N LEU A 40 -0.08 8.79 -8.24
CA LEU A 40 0.54 9.59 -7.17
C LEU A 40 1.92 10.14 -7.56
N GLU A 41 2.54 9.64 -8.64
CA GLU A 41 3.90 9.99 -9.07
C GLU A 41 4.15 11.50 -9.20
N ASN A 42 3.10 12.26 -9.57
CA ASN A 42 3.18 13.69 -9.82
C ASN A 42 2.59 14.56 -8.68
N ASP A 43 2.15 13.98 -7.55
CA ASP A 43 1.53 14.75 -6.45
C ASP A 43 2.56 15.53 -5.59
N GLY A 44 3.85 15.19 -5.68
CA GLY A 44 4.93 15.87 -4.95
C GLY A 44 4.94 15.62 -3.43
N SER A 45 4.04 14.78 -2.92
CA SER A 45 3.90 14.44 -1.49
C SER A 45 4.85 13.35 -1.00
N GLY A 46 5.61 12.70 -1.89
CA GLY A 46 6.47 11.57 -1.54
C GLY A 46 5.72 10.26 -1.30
N ILE A 47 4.38 10.26 -1.30
CA ILE A 47 3.56 9.05 -1.08
C ILE A 47 3.86 7.99 -2.15
N ALA A 48 4.08 8.38 -3.40
CA ALA A 48 4.44 7.44 -4.46
C ALA A 48 5.72 6.66 -4.15
N ASP A 49 6.68 7.26 -3.43
CA ASP A 49 7.91 6.59 -3.01
C ASP A 49 7.62 5.55 -1.91
N SER A 50 6.81 5.93 -0.91
CA SER A 50 6.36 5.00 0.13
C SER A 50 5.56 3.82 -0.45
N VAL A 51 4.72 4.08 -1.45
CA VAL A 51 3.95 3.02 -2.14
C VAL A 51 4.89 2.10 -2.93
N ARG A 52 5.92 2.64 -3.60
CA ARG A 52 6.94 1.83 -4.30
C ARG A 52 7.74 0.96 -3.34
N LEU A 53 8.14 1.50 -2.19
CA LEU A 53 8.87 0.75 -1.17
C LEU A 53 8.03 -0.43 -0.65
N ALA A 54 6.78 -0.15 -0.30
CA ALA A 54 5.86 -1.20 0.16
C ALA A 54 5.63 -2.28 -0.91
N GLU A 55 5.51 -1.89 -2.18
CA GLU A 55 5.34 -2.84 -3.28
C GLU A 55 6.55 -3.76 -3.45
N ALA A 56 7.77 -3.21 -3.37
CA ALA A 56 9.00 -3.98 -3.41
C ALA A 56 9.14 -4.92 -2.20
N ASP A 57 8.80 -4.47 -0.99
CA ASP A 57 8.76 -5.31 0.21
C ASP A 57 7.76 -6.48 0.04
N LEU A 58 6.58 -6.22 -0.53
CA LEU A 58 5.60 -7.28 -0.79
C LEU A 58 6.08 -8.29 -1.83
N GLU A 59 6.78 -7.83 -2.86
CA GLU A 59 7.43 -8.71 -3.83
C GLU A 59 8.49 -9.59 -3.15
N GLU A 60 9.36 -9.00 -2.33
CA GLU A 60 10.36 -9.74 -1.56
C GLU A 60 9.72 -10.79 -0.64
N ILE A 61 8.67 -10.42 0.09
CA ILE A 61 7.93 -11.34 0.98
C ILE A 61 7.34 -12.51 0.18
N HIS A 62 6.77 -12.23 -0.99
CA HIS A 62 6.18 -13.26 -1.83
C HIS A 62 7.22 -14.31 -2.30
N PHE A 63 8.46 -13.87 -2.57
CA PHE A 63 9.52 -14.75 -3.06
C PHE A 63 10.36 -15.42 -1.95
N THR A 64 10.47 -14.81 -0.77
CA THR A 64 11.46 -15.22 0.25
C THR A 64 10.88 -15.87 1.50
N VAL A 65 9.57 -15.72 1.75
CA VAL A 65 8.92 -16.15 3.00
C VAL A 65 8.02 -17.37 2.77
N LEU A 66 7.94 -18.28 3.76
CA LEU A 66 7.01 -19.41 3.73
C LEU A 66 5.56 -18.93 3.67
N LEU A 67 4.69 -19.64 2.95
CA LEU A 67 3.29 -19.26 2.71
C LEU A 67 2.51 -18.87 3.98
N ASP A 68 2.76 -19.54 5.11
CA ASP A 68 2.10 -19.26 6.40
C ASP A 68 2.61 -17.96 7.07
N GLU A 69 3.86 -17.59 6.79
CA GLU A 69 4.53 -16.41 7.32
C GLU A 69 4.39 -15.17 6.39
N GLN A 70 4.00 -15.38 5.12
CA GLN A 70 3.84 -14.29 4.14
C GLN A 70 2.79 -13.27 4.57
N ARG A 71 1.64 -13.73 5.08
CA ARG A 71 0.53 -12.85 5.45
C ARG A 71 0.88 -11.91 6.62
N PRO A 72 1.40 -12.37 7.77
CA PRO A 72 1.78 -11.46 8.84
C PRO A 72 2.92 -10.50 8.44
N ALA A 73 3.88 -10.95 7.63
CA ALA A 73 4.95 -10.08 7.11
C ALA A 73 4.40 -8.98 6.19
N ALA A 74 3.49 -9.34 5.28
CA ALA A 74 2.84 -8.38 4.38
C ALA A 74 1.97 -7.38 5.13
N ILE A 75 1.20 -7.83 6.13
CA ILE A 75 0.39 -6.95 6.99
C ILE A 75 1.27 -5.93 7.69
N PHE A 76 2.40 -6.36 8.27
CA PHE A 76 3.33 -5.46 8.97
C PHE A 76 3.82 -4.33 8.05
N ARG A 77 4.25 -4.65 6.82
CA ARG A 77 4.71 -3.64 5.85
C ARG A 77 3.61 -2.72 5.36
N LEU A 78 2.42 -3.25 5.14
CA LEU A 78 1.27 -2.46 4.70
C LEU A 78 0.76 -1.52 5.80
N ASP A 79 0.92 -1.87 7.07
CA ASP A 79 0.59 -0.98 8.19
C ASP A 79 1.50 0.25 8.23
N GLU A 80 2.81 0.08 7.97
CA GLU A 80 3.75 1.21 7.84
C GLU A 80 3.33 2.18 6.71
N LEU A 81 2.91 1.61 5.56
CA LEU A 81 2.39 2.41 4.46
C LEU A 81 1.10 3.13 4.85
N ARG A 82 0.17 2.44 5.52
CA ARG A 82 -1.11 3.01 5.95
C ARG A 82 -0.92 4.18 6.92
N ALA A 83 0.03 4.09 7.84
CA ALA A 83 0.39 5.20 8.73
C ALA A 83 0.83 6.44 7.93
N THR A 84 1.67 6.23 6.91
CA THR A 84 2.12 7.30 6.01
C THR A 84 0.96 7.94 5.22
N LEU A 85 0.03 7.12 4.73
CA LEU A 85 -1.17 7.59 4.03
C LEU A 85 -2.10 8.41 4.95
N GLY A 86 -2.20 8.03 6.23
CA GLY A 86 -3.00 8.73 7.24
C GLY A 86 -2.43 10.09 7.64
N SER A 87 -1.11 10.21 7.78
CA SER A 87 -0.45 11.48 8.11
C SER A 87 -0.49 12.52 6.99
N ALA A 88 -0.64 12.11 5.72
CA ALA A 88 -0.73 13.03 4.58
C ALA A 88 -2.08 13.79 4.48
N GLY A 89 -3.09 13.41 5.28
CA GLY A 89 -4.41 14.06 5.34
C GLY A 89 -4.61 15.06 6.48
N ASP A 90 -3.65 15.18 7.40
CA ASP A 90 -3.67 16.07 8.57
C ASP A 90 -2.60 17.17 8.43
N GLY A 91 -2.69 17.97 7.36
CA GLY A 91 -1.75 19.04 7.03
C GLY A 91 -2.35 20.13 6.16
#